data_AF-A0A453JK22-F1
#
_entry.id   AF-A0A453JK22-F1
#
_cell.length_a   1.000
_cell.length_b   1.000
_cell.length_c   1.000
_cell.angle_alpha   90.00
_cell.angle_beta   90.00
_cell.angle_gamma   90.00
#
_symmetry.space_group_name_H-M   'P 1'
#
loop_
_entity.id
_entity.type
_entity.pdbx_description
1 polymer ?
#
loop_
_entity_poly.entity_id
_entity_poly.type
_entity_poly.pdbx_seq_one_letter_code
_entity_poly.pdbx_strand_id
1 'polypeptide(L)'
;MYLSLPLPSTTMRTMTVTVFSTDGSIGPSPYTVSIPKSGDFKTLINALSNACSLRDDERLLVAEVYNSSLIRYLEDPSDDISLIRDGDKLVAYRLPKDSEGAAVVVFKSERMESSISSFGRKSWKNFGTPLVSNLPDTIDGRTIYNLLLKALTPFREPKDDVLDADQITGKSSSVNETSDIDMSSDAAECSSMNTNAGEDDMTTEGGMLFFLNTERFPNQRMKIEMDQTITLSNLQKRLIVSVSWQDNGLKQYNLDPLDSLPEVYKTVLFTRRPQETCSLYACLEAFIKEEPLGPEDMWYCPGCKEHRQASKKLDLWRLPEILIIHLKRFSYSRYTKNKLDTYVDFPIHDLDLSSYIRDRSGQMSNHYQLYAVSNHYGSMGGGHYTAYVYNDGKKKWYDFDDRCVSGLENEDSIKTSAAYVLFYRRVHGDTSLVDTETTTIVESTDCTTSGVAAAGDDL
;
A
#
# COMPACT_ATOMS: atom_id res chain seq x y z
N MET A 1 -20.67 25.94 -15.56
CA MET A 1 -19.48 25.05 -15.56
C MET A 1 -19.60 24.13 -14.36
N TYR A 2 -19.22 22.88 -14.52
CA TYR A 2 -19.28 21.86 -13.48
C TYR A 2 -17.87 21.32 -13.23
N LEU A 3 -17.38 21.46 -12.00
CA LEU A 3 -16.08 20.94 -11.58
C LEU A 3 -16.30 19.72 -10.71
N SER A 4 -15.67 18.60 -11.06
CA SER A 4 -15.74 17.37 -10.26
C SER A 4 -14.38 17.13 -9.63
N LEU A 5 -14.20 17.68 -8.43
CA LEU A 5 -12.90 17.74 -7.76
C LEU A 5 -12.60 16.42 -7.03
N PRO A 6 -11.39 15.86 -7.22
CA PRO A 6 -10.92 14.76 -6.38
C PRO A 6 -10.70 15.27 -4.96
N LEU A 7 -10.92 14.41 -3.98
CA LEU A 7 -10.51 14.68 -2.61
C LEU A 7 -9.11 14.08 -2.46
N PRO A 8 -8.06 14.91 -2.27
CA PRO A 8 -6.73 14.38 -2.03
C PRO A 8 -6.78 13.50 -0.79
N SER A 9 -6.42 12.22 -0.94
CA SER A 9 -6.33 11.28 0.17
C SER A 9 -5.17 11.70 1.06
N THR A 10 -5.44 12.43 2.13
CA THR A 10 -4.43 12.72 3.17
C THR A 10 -4.20 11.53 4.08
N THR A 11 -5.05 10.49 4.01
CA THR A 11 -4.87 9.34 4.88
C THR A 11 -3.90 8.32 4.35
N MET A 12 -2.91 8.10 5.21
CA MET A 12 -1.92 7.06 5.08
C MET A 12 -2.43 5.83 5.83
N ARG A 13 -2.27 4.67 5.20
CA ARG A 13 -2.33 3.36 5.82
C ARG A 13 -0.90 2.97 6.17
N THR A 14 -0.69 2.63 7.44
CA THR A 14 0.55 2.03 7.89
C THR A 14 0.46 0.51 7.72
N MET A 15 1.48 -0.09 7.12
CA MET A 15 1.55 -1.51 6.81
C MET A 15 2.92 -2.05 7.20
N THR A 16 2.96 -3.18 7.91
CA THR A 16 4.18 -3.90 8.26
C THR A 16 4.35 -5.11 7.34
N VAL A 17 5.53 -5.25 6.75
CA VAL A 17 5.91 -6.36 5.87
C VAL A 17 7.27 -6.89 6.31
N THR A 18 7.41 -8.22 6.44
CA THR A 18 8.71 -8.83 6.76
C THR A 18 9.50 -9.10 5.49
N VAL A 19 10.69 -8.52 5.39
CA VAL A 19 11.58 -8.67 4.22
C VAL A 19 12.62 -9.76 4.51
N PHE A 20 12.78 -10.68 3.56
CA PHE A 20 13.73 -11.78 3.58
C PHE A 20 14.84 -11.55 2.54
N SER A 21 16.09 -11.83 2.93
CA SER A 21 17.20 -11.91 1.98
C SER A 21 17.33 -13.34 1.46
N THR A 22 17.33 -13.52 0.13
CA THR A 22 17.44 -14.86 -0.46
C THR A 22 18.88 -15.33 -0.61
N ASP A 23 19.86 -14.46 -0.37
CA ASP A 23 21.28 -14.75 -0.43
C ASP A 23 21.87 -15.22 0.91
N GLY A 24 21.07 -15.22 1.98
CA GLY A 24 21.50 -15.63 3.32
C GLY A 24 22.38 -14.62 4.05
N SER A 25 22.53 -13.39 3.54
CA SER A 25 23.37 -12.37 4.17
C SER A 25 22.73 -11.75 5.42
N ILE A 26 21.39 -11.63 5.44
CA ILE A 26 20.63 -10.97 6.50
C ILE A 26 19.37 -11.81 6.79
N GLY A 27 19.04 -11.95 8.08
CA GLY A 27 17.81 -12.59 8.53
C GLY A 27 16.54 -11.76 8.24
N PRO A 28 15.35 -12.33 8.47
CA PRO A 28 14.08 -11.66 8.22
C PRO A 28 13.94 -10.41 9.09
N SER A 29 13.60 -9.29 8.47
CA SER A 29 13.47 -7.99 9.15
C SER A 29 12.12 -7.33 8.83
N PRO A 30 11.35 -6.89 9.84
CA PRO A 30 10.09 -6.20 9.63
C PRO A 30 10.33 -4.74 9.22
N TYR A 31 9.63 -4.30 8.18
CA TYR A 31 9.61 -2.91 7.74
C TYR A 31 8.18 -2.37 7.81
N THR A 32 8.04 -1.19 8.40
CA THR A 32 6.75 -0.51 8.50
C THR A 32 6.75 0.69 7.57
N VAL A 33 5.84 0.68 6.60
CA VAL A 33 5.68 1.74 5.60
C VAL A 33 4.33 2.41 5.75
N SER A 34 4.28 3.70 5.47
CA SER A 34 3.02 4.46 5.43
C SER A 34 2.76 4.86 3.98
N ILE A 35 1.63 4.41 3.42
CA ILE A 35 1.24 4.67 2.03
C ILE A 35 -0.18 5.23 1.97
N PRO A 36 -0.57 6.03 0.96
CA PRO A 36 -1.94 6.53 0.85
C PRO A 36 -2.95 5.39 0.81
N LYS A 37 -4.10 5.51 1.50
CA LYS A 37 -5.17 4.50 1.50
C LYS A 37 -5.72 4.16 0.11
N SER A 38 -5.65 5.13 -0.81
CA SER A 38 -6.01 5.01 -2.23
C SER A 38 -4.85 4.54 -3.11
N GLY A 39 -3.73 4.14 -2.50
CA GLY A 39 -2.56 3.65 -3.22
C GLY A 39 -2.79 2.28 -3.84
N ASP A 40 -1.86 1.91 -4.70
CA ASP A 40 -1.79 0.63 -5.38
C ASP A 40 -0.61 -0.21 -4.87
N PHE A 41 -0.50 -1.46 -5.32
CA PHE A 41 0.64 -2.32 -4.98
C PHE A 41 1.97 -1.73 -5.45
N LYS A 42 1.99 -0.98 -6.57
CA LYS A 42 3.19 -0.24 -7.00
C LYS A 42 3.67 0.74 -5.94
N THR A 43 2.75 1.50 -5.33
CA THR A 43 3.07 2.46 -4.27
C THR A 43 3.59 1.76 -3.02
N LEU A 44 3.00 0.62 -2.65
CA LEU A 44 3.49 -0.24 -1.56
C LEU A 44 4.91 -0.75 -1.82
N ILE A 45 5.15 -1.33 -3.00
CA ILE A 45 6.46 -1.89 -3.38
C ILE A 45 7.53 -0.80 -3.43
N ASN A 46 7.21 0.39 -3.95
CA ASN A 46 8.15 1.52 -3.98
C ASN A 46 8.48 2.01 -2.57
N ALA A 47 7.47 2.16 -1.71
CA ALA A 47 7.69 2.56 -0.31
C ALA A 47 8.55 1.53 0.44
N LEU A 48 8.28 0.24 0.22
CA LEU A 48 9.04 -0.85 0.82
C LEU A 48 10.48 -0.90 0.29
N SER A 49 10.66 -0.75 -1.02
CA SER A 49 11.98 -0.69 -1.67
C SER A 49 12.85 0.42 -1.07
N ASN A 50 12.27 1.59 -0.85
CA ASN A 50 12.97 2.71 -0.21
C ASN A 50 13.28 2.41 1.27
N ALA A 51 12.33 1.84 2.01
CA ALA A 51 12.48 1.56 3.44
C ALA A 51 13.55 0.49 3.72
N CYS A 52 13.68 -0.52 2.85
CA CYS A 52 14.67 -1.59 3.00
C CYS A 52 15.97 -1.34 2.23
N SER A 53 16.15 -0.14 1.66
CA SER A 53 17.31 0.21 0.82
C SER A 53 17.58 -0.85 -0.25
N LEU A 54 16.56 -1.13 -1.07
CA LEU A 54 16.66 -2.08 -2.17
C LEU A 54 17.66 -1.56 -3.22
N ARG A 55 18.56 -2.42 -3.68
CA ARG A 55 19.56 -2.05 -4.67
C ARG A 55 18.97 -2.01 -6.08
N ASP A 56 19.62 -1.30 -6.99
CA ASP A 56 19.15 -1.19 -8.38
C ASP A 56 19.15 -2.53 -9.12
N ASP A 57 20.02 -3.46 -8.74
CA ASP A 57 20.10 -4.83 -9.25
C ASP A 57 19.14 -5.81 -8.55
N GLU A 58 18.28 -5.34 -7.66
CA GLU A 58 17.33 -6.16 -6.89
C GLU A 58 15.86 -5.79 -7.16
N ARG A 59 14.97 -6.75 -6.97
CA ARG A 59 13.51 -6.63 -6.99
C ARG A 59 12.90 -7.28 -5.76
N LEU A 60 11.67 -6.89 -5.41
CA LEU A 60 10.89 -7.51 -4.35
C LEU A 60 9.80 -8.41 -4.92
N LEU A 61 9.73 -9.65 -4.45
CA LEU A 61 8.57 -10.52 -4.61
C LEU A 61 7.74 -10.45 -3.34
N VAL A 62 6.59 -9.77 -3.40
CA VAL A 62 5.69 -9.59 -2.24
C VAL A 62 4.55 -10.61 -2.29
N ALA A 63 4.30 -11.28 -1.16
CA ALA A 63 3.27 -12.31 -1.06
C ALA A 63 2.57 -12.29 0.31
N GLU A 64 1.33 -12.77 0.30
CA GLU A 64 0.52 -13.03 1.48
C GLU A 64 0.75 -14.45 1.99
N VAL A 65 0.94 -14.58 3.29
CA VAL A 65 1.23 -15.85 3.98
C VAL A 65 0.05 -16.26 4.82
N TYR A 66 -0.43 -17.48 4.59
CA TYR A 66 -1.45 -18.11 5.42
C TYR A 66 -1.14 -19.59 5.61
N ASN A 67 -1.24 -20.06 6.86
CA ASN A 67 -1.01 -21.47 7.23
C ASN A 67 0.29 -22.06 6.63
N SER A 68 1.41 -21.36 6.82
CA SER A 68 2.74 -21.73 6.29
C SER A 68 2.79 -21.92 4.77
N SER A 69 1.95 -21.19 4.03
CA SER A 69 1.93 -21.19 2.57
C SER A 69 1.80 -19.77 2.03
N LEU A 70 2.45 -19.52 0.89
CA LEU A 70 2.20 -18.33 0.08
C LEU A 70 0.89 -18.55 -0.66
N ILE A 71 -0.12 -17.73 -0.39
CA ILE A 71 -1.47 -17.90 -0.93
C ILE A 71 -1.83 -16.89 -2.03
N ARG A 72 -1.19 -15.72 -2.02
CA ARG A 72 -1.43 -14.67 -3.01
C ARG A 72 -0.17 -13.86 -3.24
N TYR A 73 0.20 -13.66 -4.49
CA TYR A 73 1.31 -12.80 -4.89
C TYR A 73 0.77 -11.45 -5.34
N LEU A 74 1.42 -10.37 -4.94
CA LEU A 74 1.04 -9.00 -5.31
C LEU A 74 1.76 -8.64 -6.62
N GLU A 75 1.40 -9.32 -7.70
CA GLU A 75 2.08 -9.20 -9.00
C GLU A 75 1.53 -8.09 -9.89
N ASP A 76 0.23 -7.79 -9.80
CA ASP A 76 -0.38 -6.71 -10.55
C ASP A 76 -0.07 -5.37 -9.85
N PRO A 77 0.78 -4.50 -10.41
CA PRO A 77 1.15 -3.25 -9.76
C PRO A 77 -0.02 -2.27 -9.63
N SER A 78 -1.10 -2.46 -10.40
CA SER A 78 -2.28 -1.59 -10.42
C SER A 78 -3.38 -2.03 -9.45
N ASP A 79 -3.23 -3.18 -8.81
CA ASP A 79 -4.17 -3.65 -7.79
C ASP A 79 -4.16 -2.74 -6.56
N ASP A 80 -5.35 -2.53 -5.99
CA ASP A 80 -5.59 -1.60 -4.89
C ASP A 80 -5.13 -2.19 -3.54
N ILE A 81 -4.48 -1.38 -2.71
CA ILE A 81 -4.00 -1.83 -1.40
C ILE A 81 -5.13 -2.25 -0.43
N SER A 82 -6.37 -1.82 -0.67
CA SER A 82 -7.56 -2.21 0.09
C SER A 82 -7.88 -3.71 0.01
N LEU A 83 -7.31 -4.42 -0.96
CA LEU A 83 -7.40 -5.89 -1.06
C LEU A 83 -6.65 -6.60 0.07
N ILE A 84 -5.67 -5.93 0.71
CA ILE A 84 -4.92 -6.44 1.85
C ILE A 84 -5.67 -6.07 3.12
N ARG A 85 -5.96 -7.01 4.00
CA ARG A 85 -6.62 -6.78 5.29
C ARG A 85 -5.60 -6.52 6.39
N ASP A 86 -6.03 -5.83 7.44
CA ASP A 86 -5.14 -5.46 8.56
C ASP A 86 -4.56 -6.68 9.29
N GLY A 87 -5.32 -7.78 9.37
CA GLY A 87 -4.88 -9.04 9.99
C GLY A 87 -4.09 -9.98 9.08
N ASP A 88 -3.87 -9.61 7.81
CA ASP A 88 -3.09 -10.45 6.89
C ASP A 88 -1.61 -10.40 7.29
N LYS A 89 -0.84 -11.39 6.82
CA LYS A 89 0.61 -11.46 7.03
C LYS A 89 1.30 -11.35 5.68
N LEU A 90 2.15 -10.34 5.53
CA LEU A 90 2.87 -10.09 4.29
C LEU A 90 4.36 -10.34 4.44
N VAL A 91 4.93 -10.91 3.39
CA VAL A 91 6.38 -11.12 3.25
C VAL A 91 6.86 -10.57 1.92
N ALA A 92 8.10 -10.12 1.88
CA ALA A 92 8.77 -9.71 0.67
C ALA A 92 10.14 -10.37 0.56
N TYR A 93 10.47 -10.94 -0.59
CA TYR A 93 11.78 -11.58 -0.83
C TYR A 93 12.62 -10.70 -1.75
N ARG A 94 13.84 -10.35 -1.34
CA ARG A 94 14.83 -9.64 -2.16
C ARG A 94 15.43 -10.60 -3.17
N LEU A 95 15.17 -10.38 -4.45
CA LEU A 95 15.65 -11.22 -5.54
C LEU A 95 16.47 -10.39 -6.54
N PRO A 96 17.46 -10.96 -7.23
CA PRO A 96 18.13 -10.28 -8.33
C PRO A 96 17.15 -9.89 -9.45
N LYS A 97 17.37 -8.74 -10.09
CA LYS A 97 16.75 -8.37 -11.37
C LYS A 97 17.41 -9.11 -12.53
N ASP A 98 17.33 -10.43 -12.51
CA ASP A 98 17.60 -11.23 -13.70
C ASP A 98 16.40 -11.14 -14.65
N SER A 99 16.59 -11.48 -15.93
CA SER A 99 15.62 -11.41 -17.04
C SER A 99 14.16 -11.55 -16.57
N GLU A 100 13.29 -10.59 -16.93
CA GLU A 100 11.87 -10.56 -16.55
C GLU A 100 11.22 -11.94 -16.74
N GLY A 101 11.00 -12.67 -15.64
CA GLY A 101 10.44 -14.02 -15.67
C GLY A 101 11.32 -15.15 -15.13
N ALA A 102 12.48 -14.86 -14.53
CA ALA A 102 13.29 -15.87 -13.85
C ALA A 102 12.45 -16.69 -12.83
N ALA A 103 12.52 -18.01 -12.94
CA ALA A 103 11.75 -18.91 -12.10
C ALA A 103 12.25 -18.87 -10.66
N VAL A 104 11.36 -19.11 -9.69
CA VAL A 104 11.73 -19.16 -8.27
C VAL A 104 11.36 -20.50 -7.65
N VAL A 105 12.12 -20.92 -6.64
CA VAL A 105 11.79 -22.06 -5.79
C VAL A 105 11.20 -21.57 -4.46
N VAL A 106 10.12 -22.21 -4.03
CA VAL A 106 9.43 -21.96 -2.76
C VAL A 106 9.61 -23.20 -1.89
N PHE A 107 10.35 -23.05 -0.80
CA PHE A 107 10.59 -24.10 0.19
C PHE A 107 9.52 -24.06 1.28
N LYS A 108 8.75 -25.13 1.41
CA LYS A 108 7.78 -25.32 2.49
C LYS A 108 8.34 -26.29 3.52
N SER A 109 8.56 -25.82 4.75
CA SER A 109 9.08 -26.66 5.81
C SER A 109 7.98 -27.51 6.43
N GLU A 110 8.25 -28.81 6.57
CA GLU A 110 7.37 -29.82 7.15
C GLU A 110 8.09 -30.56 8.26
N ARG A 111 7.40 -30.82 9.38
CA ARG A 111 7.88 -31.70 10.44
C ARG A 111 6.84 -32.75 10.78
N MET A 112 7.30 -33.88 11.30
CA MET A 112 6.40 -34.95 11.73
C MET A 112 5.84 -34.63 13.11
N GLU A 113 4.51 -34.58 13.25
CA GLU A 113 3.85 -34.36 14.54
C GLU A 113 3.26 -35.70 15.02
N SER A 114 3.63 -36.13 16.22
CA SER A 114 3.00 -37.25 16.92
C SER A 114 1.70 -36.76 17.56
N SER A 115 0.57 -36.90 16.87
CA SER A 115 -0.71 -36.55 17.51
C SER A 115 -1.00 -37.52 18.67
N ILE A 116 -1.42 -36.98 19.83
CA ILE A 116 -1.92 -37.75 20.99
C ILE A 116 -3.38 -38.22 20.71
N SER A 117 -3.69 -38.55 19.45
CA SER A 117 -5.00 -39.13 19.11
C SER A 117 -4.93 -40.65 19.24
N SER A 118 -6.00 -41.26 19.75
CA SER A 118 -6.14 -42.68 20.10
C SER A 118 -5.89 -43.69 18.96
N PHE A 119 -5.47 -43.22 17.78
CA PHE A 119 -5.21 -44.02 16.58
C PHE A 119 -3.78 -43.89 16.02
N GLY A 120 -2.86 -43.19 16.70
CA GLY A 120 -1.41 -43.28 16.42
C GLY A 120 -0.95 -42.91 15.00
N ARG A 121 -1.75 -42.14 14.22
CA ARG A 121 -1.33 -41.70 12.89
C ARG A 121 -0.33 -40.55 13.01
N LYS A 122 0.89 -40.80 12.52
CA LYS A 122 1.91 -39.77 12.26
C LYS A 122 1.45 -38.92 11.08
N SER A 123 1.37 -37.60 11.25
CA SER A 123 1.01 -36.67 10.18
C SER A 123 2.08 -35.60 9.99
N TRP A 124 2.39 -35.29 8.74
CA TRP A 124 3.27 -34.17 8.39
C TRP A 124 2.50 -32.85 8.50
N LYS A 125 3.13 -31.86 9.14
CA LYS A 125 2.55 -30.52 9.32
C LYS A 125 3.53 -29.46 8.82
N ASN A 126 3.01 -28.55 7.99
CA ASN A 126 3.76 -27.38 7.55
C ASN A 126 3.98 -26.44 8.74
N PHE A 127 5.15 -25.81 8.79
CA PHE A 127 5.47 -24.79 9.78
C PHE A 127 6.38 -23.71 9.17
N GLY A 128 6.51 -22.59 9.87
CA GLY A 128 7.31 -21.46 9.41
C GLY A 128 6.74 -20.73 8.20
N THR A 129 7.36 -19.61 7.91
CA THR A 129 7.21 -18.86 6.68
C THR A 129 8.02 -19.53 5.58
N PRO A 130 7.43 -19.79 4.39
CA PRO A 130 8.17 -20.37 3.28
C PRO A 130 9.43 -19.56 2.92
N LEU A 131 10.51 -20.24 2.54
CA LEU A 131 11.71 -19.57 2.03
C LEU A 131 11.66 -19.55 0.50
N VAL A 132 12.24 -18.52 -0.12
CA VAL A 132 12.26 -18.37 -1.57
C VAL A 132 13.68 -18.13 -2.05
N SER A 133 14.02 -18.67 -3.21
CA SER A 133 15.28 -18.36 -3.90
C SER A 133 15.10 -18.38 -5.43
N ASN A 134 16.04 -17.75 -6.13
CA ASN A 134 16.05 -17.72 -7.60
C ASN A 134 16.52 -19.07 -8.14
N LEU A 135 15.86 -19.57 -9.19
CA LEU A 135 16.24 -20.83 -9.84
C LEU A 135 17.17 -20.57 -11.04
N PRO A 136 18.32 -21.26 -11.11
CA PRO A 136 19.15 -21.25 -12.31
C PRO A 136 18.53 -22.09 -13.44
N ASP A 137 19.05 -21.95 -14.66
CA ASP A 137 18.55 -22.65 -15.85
C ASP A 137 18.70 -24.18 -15.76
N THR A 138 19.78 -24.65 -15.13
CA THR A 138 20.04 -26.07 -14.87
C THR A 138 19.79 -26.39 -13.41
N ILE A 139 18.84 -27.29 -13.14
CA ILE A 139 18.40 -27.60 -11.78
C ILE A 139 18.61 -29.10 -11.53
N ASP A 140 19.36 -29.41 -10.48
CA ASP A 140 19.44 -30.73 -9.89
C ASP A 140 19.09 -30.68 -8.40
N GLY A 141 18.95 -31.84 -7.76
CA GLY A 141 18.66 -31.93 -6.33
C GLY A 141 19.70 -31.20 -5.47
N ARG A 142 20.99 -31.28 -5.82
CA ARG A 142 22.08 -30.60 -5.11
C ARG A 142 22.00 -29.08 -5.20
N THR A 143 21.56 -28.54 -6.34
CA THR A 143 21.30 -27.12 -6.51
C THR A 143 20.17 -26.66 -5.58
N ILE A 144 19.06 -27.39 -5.53
CA ILE A 144 17.93 -27.10 -4.62
C ILE A 144 18.38 -27.13 -3.16
N TYR A 145 19.18 -28.14 -2.78
CA TYR A 145 19.76 -28.27 -1.44
C TYR A 145 20.62 -27.06 -1.07
N ASN A 146 21.56 -26.68 -1.95
CA ASN A 146 22.45 -25.54 -1.73
C ASN A 146 21.70 -24.20 -1.64
N LEU A 147 20.66 -24.01 -2.45
CA LEU A 147 19.80 -22.82 -2.37
C LEU A 147 19.07 -22.74 -1.03
N LEU A 148 18.57 -23.87 -0.52
CA LEU A 148 17.96 -23.91 0.82
C LEU A 148 18.99 -23.61 1.91
N LEU A 149 20.16 -24.25 1.89
CA LEU A 149 21.21 -24.00 2.88
C LEU A 149 21.63 -22.53 2.90
N LYS A 150 21.76 -21.92 1.71
CA LYS A 150 22.05 -20.49 1.59
C LYS A 150 20.96 -19.66 2.27
N ALA A 151 19.69 -19.92 1.99
CA ALA A 151 18.56 -19.22 2.62
C ALA A 151 18.46 -19.47 4.12
N LEU A 152 18.93 -20.61 4.62
CA LEU A 152 18.94 -20.97 6.04
C LEU A 152 20.14 -20.41 6.83
N THR A 153 21.17 -19.87 6.15
CA THR A 153 22.38 -19.33 6.79
C THR A 153 22.08 -18.39 7.98
N PRO A 154 21.12 -17.44 7.89
CA PRO A 154 20.82 -16.53 9.00
C PRO A 154 20.23 -17.20 10.25
N PHE A 155 19.74 -18.43 10.12
CA PHE A 155 19.04 -19.16 11.18
C PHE A 155 19.92 -20.22 11.84
N ARG A 156 21.16 -20.39 11.39
CA ARG A 156 22.05 -21.43 11.90
C ARG A 156 22.52 -21.09 13.32
N GLU A 157 22.34 -22.01 14.25
CA GLU A 157 22.88 -21.86 15.59
C GLU A 157 24.43 -21.88 15.55
N PRO A 158 25.12 -21.01 16.29
CA PRO A 158 26.56 -21.07 16.42
C PRO A 158 26.96 -22.44 16.99
N LYS A 159 27.95 -23.10 16.39
CA LYS A 159 28.61 -24.21 17.08
C LYS A 159 29.51 -23.59 18.13
N ASP A 160 29.28 -23.90 19.40
CA ASP A 160 30.25 -23.65 20.47
C ASP A 160 31.51 -24.50 20.22
N ASP A 161 32.39 -24.01 19.36
CA ASP A 161 33.76 -24.51 19.28
C ASP A 161 34.50 -23.95 20.50
N VAL A 162 34.41 -24.66 21.63
CA VAL A 162 35.35 -24.48 22.76
C VAL A 162 36.72 -24.90 22.26
N LEU A 163 37.48 -23.94 21.73
CA LEU A 163 38.91 -24.08 21.53
C LEU A 163 39.61 -23.79 22.85
N ASP A 164 40.21 -24.84 23.39
CA ASP A 164 41.26 -24.82 24.40
C ASP A 164 42.28 -23.72 24.10
N ALA A 165 42.23 -22.64 24.88
CA ALA A 165 43.30 -21.67 24.96
C ALA A 165 43.29 -21.04 26.35
N ASP A 166 43.87 -21.77 27.31
CA ASP A 166 44.60 -21.13 28.40
C ASP A 166 45.61 -22.11 29.04
N GLN A 167 46.76 -22.23 28.38
CA GLN A 167 48.02 -22.41 29.10
C GLN A 167 48.80 -21.09 29.03
N ILE A 168 48.96 -20.48 30.20
CA ILE A 168 50.19 -19.87 30.77
C ILE A 168 49.79 -18.63 31.58
N THR A 169 49.67 -18.78 32.90
CA THR A 169 50.47 -18.05 33.90
C THR A 169 50.08 -18.46 35.33
N GLY A 170 51.07 -18.67 36.20
CA GLY A 170 50.90 -18.53 37.65
C GLY A 170 50.99 -19.78 38.51
N LYS A 171 52.22 -20.21 38.82
CA LYS A 171 52.57 -21.05 39.99
C LYS A 171 51.89 -20.56 41.28
N SER A 172 51.30 -21.47 42.06
CA SER A 172 51.76 -21.74 43.45
C SER A 172 51.12 -23.00 44.03
N SER A 173 51.91 -23.66 44.86
CA SER A 173 51.75 -24.96 45.50
C SER A 173 50.65 -25.04 46.56
N SER A 174 49.98 -26.18 46.67
CA SER A 174 49.92 -26.93 47.94
C SER A 174 49.43 -28.35 47.72
N VAL A 175 50.07 -29.23 48.47
CA VAL A 175 49.94 -30.69 48.53
C VAL A 175 48.67 -31.03 49.31
N ASN A 176 47.94 -32.07 48.91
CA ASN A 176 47.50 -33.13 49.82
C ASN A 176 46.88 -34.32 49.06
N GLU A 177 47.38 -35.49 49.44
CA GLU A 177 46.99 -36.84 49.05
C GLU A 177 45.64 -37.25 49.65
N THR A 178 45.01 -38.25 49.01
CA THR A 178 44.30 -39.44 49.53
C THR A 178 43.17 -39.81 48.55
N SER A 179 43.37 -40.82 47.70
CA SER A 179 42.89 -42.21 47.87
C SER A 179 41.39 -42.30 48.19
N ASP A 180 40.60 -42.86 47.28
CA ASP A 180 40.03 -44.19 47.51
C ASP A 180 39.37 -44.76 46.24
N ILE A 181 39.58 -46.05 46.11
CA ILE A 181 39.06 -46.98 45.11
C ILE A 181 37.66 -47.38 45.56
N ASP A 182 36.67 -47.43 44.65
CA ASP A 182 35.75 -48.56 44.69
C ASP A 182 35.11 -48.90 43.34
N MET A 183 35.06 -50.20 43.12
CA MET A 183 34.50 -50.91 41.97
C MET A 183 33.11 -51.41 42.33
N SER A 184 32.14 -51.33 41.41
CA SER A 184 31.29 -52.47 41.04
C SER A 184 30.21 -52.06 40.03
N SER A 185 30.06 -52.86 38.98
CA SER A 185 28.80 -53.58 38.75
C SER A 185 29.01 -54.66 37.68
N ASP A 186 28.74 -55.89 38.11
CA ASP A 186 28.64 -57.08 37.30
C ASP A 186 27.39 -57.05 36.40
N ALA A 187 27.61 -57.55 35.19
CA ALA A 187 26.82 -58.50 34.41
C ALA A 187 25.27 -58.46 34.44
N ALA A 188 24.71 -58.32 33.24
CA ALA A 188 23.70 -59.26 32.73
C ALA A 188 23.60 -59.18 31.19
N GLU A 189 24.28 -60.11 30.51
CA GLU A 189 23.90 -60.52 29.15
C GLU A 189 22.75 -61.52 29.24
N CYS A 190 21.69 -61.32 28.46
CA CYS A 190 20.87 -62.43 27.99
C CYS A 190 20.45 -62.21 26.53
N SER A 191 20.85 -63.18 25.74
CA SER A 191 20.65 -63.49 24.32
C SER A 191 19.26 -63.24 23.70
N SER A 192 19.29 -62.54 22.56
CA SER A 192 18.67 -62.81 21.24
C SER A 192 17.32 -63.55 21.13
N MET A 193 16.37 -62.93 20.40
CA MET A 193 15.75 -63.49 19.18
C MET A 193 15.16 -62.39 18.27
N ASN A 194 15.52 -62.47 16.99
CA ASN A 194 15.11 -61.62 15.86
C ASN A 194 13.61 -61.70 15.53
N THR A 195 13.04 -60.58 15.09
CA THR A 195 12.23 -60.52 13.84
C THR A 195 12.43 -59.17 13.16
N ASN A 196 12.85 -59.25 11.90
CA ASN A 196 13.20 -58.16 10.99
C ASN A 196 12.03 -57.21 10.70
N ALA A 197 12.29 -55.90 10.74
CA ALA A 197 11.73 -54.93 9.80
C ALA A 197 12.88 -53.98 9.45
N GLY A 198 13.32 -54.02 8.19
CA GLY A 198 14.52 -53.34 7.72
C GLY A 198 14.46 -51.84 7.96
N GLU A 199 15.38 -51.37 8.80
CA GLU A 199 15.81 -49.98 8.79
C GLU A 199 16.74 -49.83 7.59
N ASP A 200 16.21 -49.26 6.50
CA ASP A 200 17.06 -48.69 5.45
C ASP A 200 17.77 -47.48 6.06
N ASP A 201 18.96 -47.75 6.60
CA ASP A 201 19.98 -46.77 6.96
C ASP A 201 20.44 -46.07 5.67
N MET A 202 19.74 -44.99 5.32
CA MET A 202 20.10 -44.09 4.23
C MET A 202 20.67 -42.80 4.83
N THR A 203 21.98 -42.65 4.68
CA THR A 203 22.77 -41.48 5.05
C THR A 203 22.14 -40.19 4.50
N THR A 204 21.39 -39.46 5.33
CA THR A 204 20.85 -38.14 4.99
C THR A 204 21.87 -37.06 5.29
N GLU A 205 22.41 -36.40 4.27
CA GLU A 205 23.16 -35.16 4.44
C GLU A 205 22.25 -34.11 5.12
N GLY A 206 22.60 -33.69 6.35
CA GLY A 206 21.93 -32.60 7.06
C GLY A 206 20.56 -32.89 7.70
N GLY A 207 20.04 -34.13 7.64
CA GLY A 207 18.76 -34.49 8.28
C GLY A 207 17.51 -33.91 7.60
N MET A 208 17.59 -33.58 6.31
CA MET A 208 16.47 -33.01 5.52
C MET A 208 16.16 -33.88 4.30
N LEU A 209 14.88 -34.09 4.01
CA LEU A 209 14.40 -34.78 2.81
C LEU A 209 13.57 -33.82 1.94
N PHE A 210 13.75 -33.91 0.62
CA PHE A 210 13.16 -32.97 -0.34
C PHE A 210 12.11 -33.68 -1.19
N PHE A 211 10.93 -33.08 -1.32
CA PHE A 211 9.82 -33.61 -2.11
C PHE A 211 9.28 -32.54 -3.05
N LEU A 212 9.08 -32.91 -4.31
CA LEU A 212 8.47 -32.04 -5.32
C LEU A 212 6.94 -32.08 -5.18
N ASN A 213 6.32 -30.90 -5.08
CA ASN A 213 4.88 -30.77 -5.13
C ASN A 213 4.46 -30.31 -6.53
N THR A 214 3.76 -31.16 -7.27
CA THR A 214 3.13 -30.77 -8.54
C THR A 214 1.69 -30.36 -8.29
N GLU A 215 1.28 -29.19 -8.80
CA GLU A 215 -0.10 -28.67 -8.67
C GLU A 215 -1.18 -29.64 -9.19
N ARG A 216 -0.79 -30.59 -10.05
CA ARG A 216 -1.70 -31.59 -10.64
C ARG A 216 -2.00 -32.77 -9.71
N PHE A 217 -1.13 -33.08 -8.74
CA PHE A 217 -1.29 -34.27 -7.87
C PHE A 217 -0.75 -34.01 -6.45
N PRO A 218 -1.55 -33.38 -5.55
CA PRO A 218 -1.12 -33.05 -4.19
C PRO A 218 -0.77 -34.27 -3.31
N ASN A 219 -1.19 -35.48 -3.69
CA ASN A 219 -1.00 -36.71 -2.92
C ASN A 219 0.18 -37.58 -3.43
N GLN A 220 0.84 -37.21 -4.53
CA GLN A 220 1.95 -37.97 -5.09
C GLN A 220 3.24 -37.16 -4.93
N ARG A 221 3.84 -37.26 -3.74
CA ARG A 221 5.11 -36.61 -3.41
C ARG A 221 6.25 -37.35 -4.11
N MET A 222 6.96 -36.69 -5.02
CA MET A 222 8.15 -37.26 -5.65
C MET A 222 9.37 -36.86 -4.85
N LYS A 223 10.10 -37.83 -4.28
CA LYS A 223 11.37 -37.58 -3.60
C LYS A 223 12.39 -37.06 -4.62
N ILE A 224 13.10 -36.00 -4.26
CA ILE A 224 14.19 -35.45 -5.07
C ILE A 224 15.49 -36.10 -4.61
N GLU A 225 16.14 -36.84 -5.51
CA GLU A 225 17.49 -37.36 -5.28
C GLU A 225 18.54 -36.30 -5.68
N MET A 226 19.67 -36.25 -4.98
CA MET A 226 20.65 -35.15 -5.12
C MET A 226 21.25 -35.01 -6.52
N ASP A 227 21.49 -36.14 -7.21
CA ASP A 227 22.09 -36.17 -8.54
C ASP A 227 21.05 -36.22 -9.68
N GLN A 228 19.75 -36.06 -9.37
CA GLN A 228 18.68 -36.10 -10.36
C GLN A 228 18.43 -34.70 -10.94
N THR A 229 18.53 -34.58 -12.27
CA THR A 229 18.16 -33.36 -12.99
C THR A 229 16.65 -33.18 -13.03
N ILE A 230 16.17 -31.97 -12.75
CA ILE A 230 14.77 -31.60 -12.77
C ILE A 230 14.51 -30.73 -14.00
N THR A 231 13.63 -31.20 -14.88
CA THR A 231 13.20 -30.41 -16.04
C THR A 231 12.01 -29.55 -15.65
N LEU A 232 12.21 -28.23 -15.60
CA LEU A 232 11.10 -27.29 -15.52
C LEU A 232 10.41 -27.24 -16.89
N SER A 233 9.11 -27.45 -16.91
CA SER A 233 8.33 -27.10 -18.10
C SER A 233 8.32 -25.58 -18.27
N ASN A 234 8.46 -25.09 -19.51
CA ASN A 234 8.56 -23.65 -19.84
C ASN A 234 7.41 -22.76 -19.31
N LEU A 235 6.35 -23.33 -18.75
CA LEU A 235 5.20 -22.63 -18.19
C LEU A 235 5.27 -22.44 -16.66
N GLN A 236 6.16 -23.15 -15.96
CA GLN A 236 6.24 -23.09 -14.50
C GLN A 236 7.23 -22.01 -14.06
N LYS A 237 6.73 -20.81 -13.76
CA LYS A 237 7.51 -19.73 -13.14
C LYS A 237 7.90 -20.01 -11.69
N ARG A 238 7.29 -21.03 -11.04
CA ARG A 238 7.47 -21.33 -9.62
C ARG A 238 7.55 -22.83 -9.37
N LEU A 239 8.56 -23.25 -8.62
CA LEU A 239 8.75 -24.62 -8.16
C LEU A 239 8.45 -24.70 -6.67
N ILE A 240 7.56 -25.61 -6.24
CA ILE A 240 7.25 -25.79 -4.81
C ILE A 240 7.93 -27.07 -4.32
N VAL A 241 8.78 -26.92 -3.31
CA VAL A 241 9.52 -28.02 -2.70
C VAL A 241 9.14 -28.14 -1.23
N SER A 242 8.62 -29.28 -0.82
CA SER A 242 8.42 -29.62 0.60
C SER A 242 9.74 -30.14 1.18
N VAL A 243 10.17 -29.52 2.27
CA VAL A 243 11.37 -29.89 3.03
C VAL A 243 10.93 -30.58 4.31
N SER A 244 11.12 -31.89 4.37
CA SER A 244 10.80 -32.69 5.56
C SER A 244 12.01 -32.71 6.49
N TRP A 245 11.84 -32.12 7.66
CA TRP A 245 12.87 -31.98 8.68
C TRP A 245 12.85 -33.18 9.63
N GLN A 246 14.02 -33.76 9.87
CA GLN A 246 14.26 -34.70 10.97
C GLN A 246 14.69 -33.96 12.24
N ASP A 247 14.56 -34.60 13.41
CA ASP A 247 14.83 -33.99 14.71
C ASP A 247 16.28 -33.52 14.89
N ASN A 248 17.24 -34.19 14.25
CA ASN A 248 18.65 -33.81 14.23
C ASN A 248 18.91 -32.54 13.40
N GLY A 249 18.13 -32.30 12.34
CA GLY A 249 18.20 -31.11 11.51
C GLY A 249 17.63 -29.89 12.22
N LEU A 250 16.48 -30.05 12.89
CA LEU A 250 15.82 -28.95 13.63
C LEU A 250 16.69 -28.37 14.74
N LYS A 251 17.53 -29.19 15.41
CA LYS A 251 18.41 -28.73 16.49
C LYS A 251 19.54 -27.81 16.02
N GLN A 252 19.81 -27.73 14.72
CA GLN A 252 20.90 -26.91 14.17
C GLN A 252 20.45 -25.50 13.79
N TYR A 253 19.15 -25.20 13.86
CA TYR A 253 18.60 -23.94 13.38
C TYR A 253 17.57 -23.35 14.35
N ASN A 254 17.65 -22.04 14.56
CA ASN A 254 16.61 -21.26 15.23
C ASN A 254 15.57 -20.80 14.20
N LEU A 255 14.45 -21.51 14.11
CA LEU A 255 13.38 -21.22 13.14
C LEU A 255 12.25 -20.35 13.73
N ASP A 256 12.37 -19.90 14.98
CA ASP A 256 11.36 -19.05 15.63
C ASP A 256 11.00 -17.79 14.81
N PRO A 257 11.96 -17.09 14.16
CA PRO A 257 11.63 -15.91 13.35
C PRO A 257 10.77 -16.23 12.11
N LEU A 258 10.70 -17.50 11.69
CA LEU A 258 9.83 -17.94 10.61
C LEU A 258 8.40 -18.17 11.07
N ASP A 259 8.18 -18.50 12.35
CA ASP A 259 6.87 -18.89 12.88
C ASP A 259 5.99 -17.69 13.24
N SER A 260 6.58 -16.54 13.57
CA SER A 260 5.85 -15.34 14.02
C SER A 260 6.01 -14.13 13.09
N LEU A 261 5.27 -14.12 11.98
CA LEU A 261 5.14 -12.91 11.17
C LEU A 261 4.20 -11.88 11.83
N PRO A 262 4.55 -10.58 11.81
CA PRO A 262 3.65 -9.52 12.23
C PRO A 262 2.46 -9.43 11.27
N GLU A 263 1.31 -9.00 11.81
CA GLU A 263 0.15 -8.60 11.01
C GLU A 263 0.45 -7.28 10.29
N VAL A 264 -0.15 -7.09 9.11
CA VAL A 264 -0.05 -5.86 8.31
C VAL A 264 -0.32 -4.62 9.17
N TYR A 265 -1.35 -4.67 10.01
CA TYR A 265 -1.64 -3.61 10.96
C TYR A 265 -2.34 -4.19 12.19
N LYS A 266 -1.63 -4.22 13.34
CA LYS A 266 -2.27 -4.55 14.61
C LYS A 266 -3.21 -3.42 15.02
N THR A 267 -4.52 -3.70 14.97
CA THR A 267 -5.53 -2.73 15.41
C THR A 267 -5.40 -2.55 16.92
N VAL A 268 -4.85 -1.40 17.34
CA VAL A 268 -4.91 -0.98 18.74
C VAL A 268 -6.36 -0.57 19.00
N LEU A 269 -7.09 -1.41 19.72
CA LEU A 269 -8.45 -1.11 20.17
C LEU A 269 -8.39 0.22 20.95
N PHE A 270 -9.25 1.18 20.58
CA PHE A 270 -9.46 2.48 21.23
C PHE A 270 -8.57 3.68 20.84
N THR A 271 -8.27 3.88 19.56
CA THR A 271 -8.03 5.25 19.07
C THR A 271 -9.14 5.68 18.11
N ARG A 272 -9.91 6.71 18.49
CA ARG A 272 -10.78 7.43 17.55
C ARG A 272 -9.84 7.95 16.46
N ARG A 273 -9.93 7.38 15.25
CA ARG A 273 -9.17 7.89 14.09
C ARG A 273 -9.52 9.37 13.93
N PRO A 274 -8.53 10.29 13.82
CA PRO A 274 -8.81 11.69 13.54
C PRO A 274 -9.67 11.82 12.28
N GLN A 275 -10.69 12.69 12.32
CA GLN A 275 -11.49 12.98 11.14
C GLN A 275 -10.58 13.60 10.07
N GLU A 276 -10.56 12.99 8.89
CA GLU A 276 -9.75 13.47 7.78
C GLU A 276 -10.26 14.84 7.34
N THR A 277 -9.37 15.84 7.19
CA THR A 277 -9.73 17.19 6.75
C THR A 277 -8.89 17.62 5.56
N CYS A 278 -9.48 18.38 4.63
CA CYS A 278 -8.76 19.09 3.57
C CYS A 278 -9.50 20.39 3.19
N SER A 279 -8.82 21.32 2.51
CA SER A 279 -9.49 22.51 1.98
C SER A 279 -10.02 22.28 0.56
N LEU A 280 -11.02 23.07 0.15
CA LEU A 280 -11.50 23.11 -1.22
C LEU A 280 -10.39 23.50 -2.20
N TYR A 281 -9.50 24.41 -1.78
CA TYR A 281 -8.31 24.80 -2.55
C TYR A 281 -7.38 23.61 -2.79
N ALA A 282 -7.13 22.75 -1.78
CA ALA A 282 -6.35 21.53 -1.99
C ALA A 282 -6.99 20.58 -3.02
N CYS A 283 -8.33 20.53 -3.07
CA CYS A 283 -9.05 19.75 -4.08
C CYS A 283 -8.91 20.38 -5.49
N LEU A 284 -8.92 21.71 -5.58
CA LEU A 284 -8.67 22.45 -6.83
C LEU A 284 -7.24 22.23 -7.33
N GLU A 285 -6.24 22.34 -6.46
CA GLU A 285 -4.84 22.05 -6.80
C GLU A 285 -4.68 20.61 -7.31
N ALA A 286 -5.28 19.64 -6.62
CA ALA A 286 -5.27 18.24 -7.05
C ALA A 286 -5.95 18.06 -8.42
N PHE A 287 -6.99 18.83 -8.73
CA PHE A 287 -7.69 18.78 -10.02
C PHE A 287 -6.88 19.33 -11.19
N ILE A 288 -6.09 20.39 -10.98
CA ILE A 288 -5.28 21.03 -12.04
C ILE A 288 -3.85 20.47 -12.14
N LYS A 289 -3.47 19.60 -11.20
CA LYS A 289 -2.16 18.95 -11.18
C LYS A 289 -2.00 18.07 -12.42
N GLU A 290 -0.82 18.13 -13.02
CA GLU A 290 -0.44 17.22 -14.10
C GLU A 290 -0.27 15.80 -13.56
N GLU A 291 -0.88 14.82 -14.23
CA GLU A 291 -0.86 13.42 -13.86
C GLU A 291 -0.54 12.53 -15.08
N PRO A 292 0.26 11.46 -14.92
CA PRO A 292 0.45 10.48 -15.99
C PRO A 292 -0.82 9.66 -16.18
N LEU A 293 -1.18 9.38 -17.45
CA LEU A 293 -2.26 8.45 -17.76
C LEU A 293 -1.92 7.04 -17.29
N GLY A 294 -2.94 6.31 -16.83
CA GLY A 294 -2.80 4.91 -16.43
C GLY A 294 -2.57 3.99 -17.63
N PRO A 295 -2.11 2.75 -17.40
CA PRO A 295 -1.92 1.76 -18.46
C PRO A 295 -3.19 1.48 -19.29
N GLU A 296 -4.35 1.51 -18.65
CA GLU A 296 -5.65 1.26 -19.30
C GLU A 296 -6.18 2.47 -20.09
N ASP A 297 -5.67 3.68 -19.81
CA ASP A 297 -6.13 4.95 -20.38
C ASP A 297 -5.02 5.66 -21.18
N MET A 298 -4.04 4.90 -21.71
CA MET A 298 -2.93 5.46 -22.47
C MET A 298 -3.40 6.29 -23.67
N TRP A 299 -2.68 7.37 -23.97
CA TRP A 299 -3.01 8.24 -25.09
C TRP A 299 -2.49 7.65 -26.40
N TYR A 300 -3.35 7.57 -27.41
CA TYR A 300 -2.92 7.23 -28.77
C TYR A 300 -2.18 8.41 -29.41
N CYS A 301 -0.87 8.29 -29.53
CA CYS A 301 -0.04 9.35 -30.10
C CYS A 301 -0.14 9.33 -31.64
N PRO A 302 -0.63 10.40 -32.29
CA PRO A 302 -0.76 10.43 -33.75
C PRO A 302 0.59 10.46 -34.48
N GLY A 303 1.66 10.91 -33.81
CA GLY A 303 3.02 10.91 -34.36
C GLY A 303 3.68 9.54 -34.32
N CYS A 304 3.58 8.84 -33.18
CA CYS A 304 4.16 7.50 -33.00
C CYS A 304 3.28 6.39 -33.57
N LYS A 305 1.97 6.64 -33.76
CA LYS A 305 0.95 5.68 -34.17
C LYS A 305 0.80 4.49 -33.21
N GLU A 306 0.93 4.75 -31.92
CA GLU A 306 0.79 3.76 -30.85
C GLU A 306 0.31 4.41 -29.54
N HIS A 307 -0.14 3.58 -28.59
CA HIS A 307 -0.51 4.03 -27.25
C HIS A 307 0.73 4.34 -26.42
N ARG A 308 0.80 5.55 -25.87
CA ARG A 308 1.90 6.03 -25.04
C ARG A 308 1.36 6.53 -23.71
N GLN A 309 2.14 6.29 -22.66
CA GLN A 309 1.89 6.87 -21.36
C GLN A 309 2.23 8.37 -21.39
N ALA A 310 1.22 9.18 -21.69
CA ALA A 310 1.34 10.63 -21.72
C ALA A 310 0.96 11.25 -20.37
N SER A 311 1.46 12.46 -20.12
CA SER A 311 0.97 13.30 -19.03
C SER A 311 -0.25 14.09 -19.47
N LYS A 312 -1.26 14.15 -18.60
CA LYS A 312 -2.49 14.93 -18.78
C LYS A 312 -2.55 16.01 -17.72
N LYS A 313 -2.95 17.21 -18.12
CA LYS A 313 -3.19 18.33 -17.24
C LYS A 313 -4.49 19.03 -17.61
N LEU A 314 -5.23 19.48 -16.60
CA LEU A 314 -6.42 20.32 -16.76
C LEU A 314 -6.12 21.72 -16.24
N ASP A 315 -6.61 22.75 -16.92
CA ASP A 315 -6.48 24.14 -16.51
C ASP A 315 -7.84 24.83 -16.64
N LEU A 316 -8.12 25.81 -15.77
CA LEU A 316 -9.34 26.63 -15.87
C LEU A 316 -9.10 27.80 -16.81
N TRP A 317 -9.91 27.90 -17.87
CA TRP A 317 -9.80 28.98 -18.85
C TRP A 317 -10.78 30.12 -18.62
N ARG A 318 -12.07 29.80 -18.39
CA ARG A 318 -13.14 30.77 -18.13
C ARG A 318 -14.06 30.21 -17.06
N LEU A 319 -14.55 31.09 -16.18
CA LEU A 319 -15.52 30.70 -15.15
C LEU A 319 -16.95 31.09 -15.55
N PRO A 320 -17.99 30.38 -15.05
CA PRO A 320 -19.40 30.68 -15.32
C PRO A 320 -19.99 31.67 -14.30
N GLU A 321 -21.23 32.12 -14.53
CA GLU A 321 -21.99 32.87 -13.51
C GLU A 321 -22.35 31.99 -12.30
N ILE A 322 -22.83 30.78 -12.58
CA ILE A 322 -23.12 29.75 -11.58
C ILE A 322 -22.08 28.65 -11.71
N LEU A 323 -21.28 28.49 -10.66
CA LEU A 323 -20.26 27.47 -10.53
C LEU A 323 -20.79 26.33 -9.66
N ILE A 324 -20.80 25.12 -10.23
CA ILE A 324 -21.20 23.91 -9.51
C ILE A 324 -19.93 23.11 -9.24
N ILE A 325 -19.67 22.79 -7.98
CA ILE A 325 -18.52 22.00 -7.56
C ILE A 325 -19.03 20.70 -6.92
N HIS A 326 -18.74 19.57 -7.55
CA HIS A 326 -18.96 18.25 -7.02
C HIS A 326 -17.69 17.73 -6.36
N LEU A 327 -17.79 17.33 -5.09
CA LEU A 327 -16.74 16.64 -4.35
C LEU A 327 -16.83 15.14 -4.64
N LYS A 328 -15.84 14.56 -5.34
CA LYS A 328 -15.80 13.14 -5.74
C LYS A 328 -15.62 12.20 -4.54
N ARG A 329 -16.66 12.06 -3.72
CA ARG A 329 -16.63 11.23 -2.51
C ARG A 329 -16.80 9.75 -2.77
N PHE A 330 -17.50 9.37 -3.83
CA PHE A 330 -17.75 7.97 -4.14
C PHE A 330 -16.64 7.40 -5.02
N SER A 331 -16.09 6.27 -4.60
CA SER A 331 -15.17 5.47 -5.39
C SER A 331 -15.78 4.11 -5.66
N TYR A 332 -15.58 3.64 -6.89
CA TYR A 332 -16.03 2.34 -7.38
C TYR A 332 -14.82 1.54 -7.83
N SER A 333 -14.58 0.41 -7.19
CA SER A 333 -13.70 -0.64 -7.71
C SER A 333 -14.54 -1.89 -8.06
N ARG A 334 -13.94 -2.87 -8.73
CA ARG A 334 -14.64 -4.14 -9.07
C ARG A 334 -15.16 -4.88 -7.84
N TYR A 335 -14.62 -4.62 -6.65
CA TYR A 335 -14.91 -5.38 -5.43
C TYR A 335 -15.38 -4.52 -4.25
N THR A 336 -15.12 -3.21 -4.28
CA THR A 336 -15.41 -2.31 -3.16
C THR A 336 -16.15 -1.05 -3.62
N LYS A 337 -17.10 -0.66 -2.80
CA LYS A 337 -17.91 0.54 -2.94
C LYS A 337 -17.66 1.37 -1.70
N ASN A 338 -16.97 2.51 -1.83
CA ASN A 338 -16.60 3.33 -0.67
C ASN A 338 -17.04 4.79 -0.85
N LYS A 339 -17.33 5.45 0.27
CA LYS A 339 -17.59 6.88 0.34
C LYS A 339 -16.54 7.52 1.25
N LEU A 340 -15.92 8.59 0.77
CA LEU A 340 -15.00 9.42 1.53
C LEU A 340 -15.78 10.39 2.43
N ASP A 341 -15.64 10.21 3.75
CA ASP A 341 -16.22 11.09 4.78
C ASP A 341 -15.27 12.23 5.21
N THR A 342 -14.25 12.51 4.40
CA THR A 342 -13.31 13.63 4.61
C THR A 342 -14.08 14.95 4.77
N TYR A 343 -13.79 15.68 5.83
CA TYR A 343 -14.30 17.03 6.03
C TYR A 343 -13.59 17.98 5.06
N VAL A 344 -14.35 18.62 4.17
CA VAL A 344 -13.81 19.59 3.22
C VAL A 344 -14.16 20.98 3.72
N ASP A 345 -13.14 21.78 4.03
CA ASP A 345 -13.34 23.19 4.37
C ASP A 345 -13.46 24.03 3.09
N PHE A 346 -14.60 24.70 2.92
CA PHE A 346 -14.90 25.52 1.75
C PHE A 346 -15.37 26.93 2.16
N PRO A 347 -15.03 28.01 1.41
CA PRO A 347 -15.47 29.37 1.73
C PRO A 347 -16.98 29.56 1.51
N ILE A 348 -17.69 30.25 2.42
CA ILE A 348 -19.12 30.56 2.23
C ILE A 348 -19.31 31.87 1.44
N HIS A 349 -18.53 32.92 1.75
CA HIS A 349 -18.73 34.25 1.15
C HIS A 349 -17.74 34.62 0.06
N ASP A 350 -16.50 34.14 0.16
CA ASP A 350 -15.40 34.63 -0.66
C ASP A 350 -14.53 33.48 -1.18
N LEU A 351 -15.07 32.74 -2.15
CA LEU A 351 -14.28 31.80 -2.93
C LEU A 351 -13.57 32.57 -4.05
N ASP A 352 -12.27 32.81 -3.90
CA ASP A 352 -11.43 33.46 -4.90
C ASP A 352 -10.76 32.41 -5.80
N LEU A 353 -11.06 32.47 -7.10
CA LEU A 353 -10.48 31.57 -8.10
C LEU A 353 -9.43 32.26 -8.99
N SER A 354 -9.04 33.50 -8.68
CA SER A 354 -8.14 34.31 -9.53
C SER A 354 -6.79 33.66 -9.80
N SER A 355 -6.24 32.89 -8.85
CA SER A 355 -4.97 32.17 -9.01
C SER A 355 -5.07 30.94 -9.93
N TYR A 356 -6.28 30.45 -10.20
CA TYR A 356 -6.53 29.19 -10.91
C TYR A 356 -6.87 29.37 -12.40
N ILE A 357 -7.12 30.61 -12.84
CA ILE A 357 -7.51 30.93 -14.22
C ILE A 357 -6.27 31.27 -15.05
N ARG A 358 -6.15 30.65 -16.24
CA ARG A 358 -5.07 30.93 -17.19
C ARG A 358 -5.26 32.23 -17.95
N ASP A 359 -6.49 32.52 -18.35
CA ASP A 359 -6.84 33.73 -19.08
C ASP A 359 -7.05 34.91 -18.12
N ARG A 360 -6.10 35.85 -18.12
CA ARG A 360 -6.15 37.08 -17.31
C ARG A 360 -6.76 38.27 -18.06
N SER A 361 -7.24 38.07 -19.28
CA SER A 361 -7.83 39.14 -20.09
C SER A 361 -9.26 39.50 -19.68
N GLY A 362 -9.91 38.67 -18.86
CA GLY A 362 -11.27 38.88 -18.39
C GLY A 362 -11.39 40.02 -17.37
N GLN A 363 -12.27 40.98 -17.65
CA GLN A 363 -12.66 42.06 -16.71
C GLN A 363 -13.64 41.61 -15.61
N MET A 364 -14.03 40.33 -15.59
CA MET A 364 -15.08 39.84 -14.68
C MET A 364 -14.49 39.36 -13.35
N SER A 365 -15.25 39.57 -12.27
CA SER A 365 -14.91 39.07 -10.94
C SER A 365 -14.77 37.54 -10.92
N ASN A 366 -13.73 37.06 -10.23
CA ASN A 366 -13.48 35.64 -9.99
C ASN A 366 -13.88 35.21 -8.56
N HIS A 367 -14.60 36.07 -7.84
CA HIS A 367 -15.11 35.82 -6.51
C HIS A 367 -16.50 35.21 -6.57
N TYR A 368 -16.75 34.23 -5.70
CA TYR A 368 -18.04 33.56 -5.60
C TYR A 368 -18.53 33.46 -4.17
N GLN A 369 -19.85 33.52 -4.03
CA GLN A 369 -20.57 33.25 -2.79
C GLN A 369 -21.36 31.95 -2.90
N LEU A 370 -21.27 31.11 -1.88
CA LEU A 370 -22.07 29.89 -1.75
C LEU A 370 -23.54 30.27 -1.52
N TYR A 371 -24.46 29.61 -2.21
CA TYR A 371 -25.89 29.81 -1.99
C TYR A 371 -26.68 28.51 -1.83
N ALA A 372 -26.10 27.36 -2.17
CA ALA A 372 -26.68 26.07 -1.83
C ALA A 372 -25.63 24.97 -1.65
N VAL A 373 -25.95 23.96 -0.85
CA VAL A 373 -25.18 22.73 -0.66
C VAL A 373 -26.15 21.55 -0.74
N SER A 374 -25.83 20.57 -1.59
CA SER A 374 -26.45 19.25 -1.51
C SER A 374 -25.62 18.38 -0.59
N ASN A 375 -26.24 17.85 0.46
CA ASN A 375 -25.63 16.98 1.45
C ASN A 375 -25.97 15.52 1.17
N HIS A 376 -25.08 14.60 1.50
CA HIS A 376 -25.32 13.16 1.44
C HIS A 376 -24.90 12.45 2.73
N TYR A 377 -25.86 11.74 3.33
CA TYR A 377 -25.68 10.90 4.51
C TYR A 377 -25.77 9.42 4.14
N GLY A 378 -25.06 8.57 4.88
CA GLY A 378 -25.03 7.13 4.61
C GLY A 378 -24.02 6.73 3.54
N SER A 379 -24.16 5.50 3.05
CA SER A 379 -23.20 4.79 2.21
C SER A 379 -23.67 4.68 0.76
N MET A 380 -22.88 4.06 -0.10
CA MET A 380 -23.29 3.82 -1.50
C MET A 380 -24.38 2.75 -1.64
N GLY A 381 -24.62 1.91 -0.64
CA GLY A 381 -25.71 0.91 -0.64
C GLY A 381 -27.06 1.47 -0.21
N GLY A 382 -27.07 2.67 0.35
CA GLY A 382 -28.25 3.33 0.89
C GLY A 382 -27.83 4.61 1.62
N GLY A 383 -28.47 5.71 1.26
CA GLY A 383 -28.16 7.04 1.78
C GLY A 383 -29.35 7.98 1.67
N HIS A 384 -29.16 9.20 2.17
CA HIS A 384 -30.18 10.23 2.24
C HIS A 384 -29.59 11.57 1.81
N TYR A 385 -30.33 12.33 1.02
CA TYR A 385 -29.91 13.64 0.53
C TYR A 385 -30.75 14.74 1.18
N THR A 386 -30.08 15.79 1.65
CA THR A 386 -30.73 17.03 2.10
C THR A 386 -30.08 18.22 1.38
N ALA A 387 -30.65 19.42 1.56
CA ALA A 387 -30.09 20.63 0.97
C ALA A 387 -30.06 21.79 1.96
N TYR A 388 -28.89 22.43 2.08
CA TYR A 388 -28.80 23.77 2.68
C TYR A 388 -28.95 24.81 1.57
N VAL A 389 -29.86 25.78 1.75
CA VAL A 389 -30.11 26.82 0.75
C VAL A 389 -30.20 28.20 1.41
N TYR A 390 -29.49 29.17 0.83
CA TYR A 390 -29.54 30.56 1.25
C TYR A 390 -30.75 31.27 0.64
N ASN A 391 -31.55 31.92 1.47
CA ASN A 391 -32.66 32.74 1.02
C ASN A 391 -32.25 34.21 1.02
N ASP A 392 -32.12 34.82 -0.16
CA ASP A 392 -31.72 36.23 -0.30
C ASP A 392 -32.71 37.23 0.31
N GLY A 393 -34.01 36.94 0.25
CA GLY A 393 -35.05 37.83 0.78
C GLY A 393 -35.05 37.87 2.32
N LYS A 394 -34.74 36.74 2.96
CA LYS A 394 -34.67 36.61 4.42
C LYS A 394 -33.26 36.75 4.98
N LYS A 395 -32.25 36.77 4.11
CA LYS A 395 -30.81 36.76 4.44
C LYS A 395 -30.45 35.66 5.45
N LYS A 396 -31.01 34.47 5.26
CA LYS A 396 -30.83 33.32 6.17
C LYS A 396 -30.74 32.00 5.41
N TRP A 397 -30.01 31.07 6.00
CA TRP A 397 -29.92 29.69 5.53
C TRP A 397 -31.04 28.81 6.08
N TYR A 398 -31.44 27.83 5.28
CA TYR A 398 -32.46 26.85 5.61
C TYR A 398 -31.96 25.44 5.26
N ASP A 399 -32.31 24.47 6.09
CA ASP A 399 -32.16 23.04 5.82
C ASP A 399 -33.47 22.47 5.28
N PHE A 400 -33.37 21.84 4.11
CA PHE A 400 -34.44 21.17 3.41
C PHE A 400 -34.20 19.66 3.46
N ASP A 401 -34.94 19.00 4.35
CA ASP A 401 -34.96 17.55 4.51
C ASP A 401 -36.35 17.03 4.10
N ASP A 402 -36.49 16.69 2.83
CA ASP A 402 -37.74 16.30 2.17
C ASP A 402 -38.89 17.31 2.41
N ARG A 403 -39.79 17.01 3.35
CA ARG A 403 -40.96 17.83 3.71
C ARG A 403 -40.68 18.80 4.86
N CYS A 404 -39.55 18.62 5.55
CA CYS A 404 -39.16 19.39 6.71
C CYS A 404 -38.23 20.52 6.28
N VAL A 405 -38.63 21.76 6.58
CA VAL A 405 -37.81 22.95 6.34
C VAL A 405 -37.54 23.63 7.67
N SER A 406 -36.28 23.74 8.05
CA SER A 406 -35.86 24.38 9.30
C SER A 406 -34.85 25.50 9.00
N GLY A 407 -34.89 26.58 9.78
CA GLY A 407 -33.89 27.64 9.67
C GLY A 407 -32.59 27.22 10.37
N LEU A 408 -31.44 27.53 9.77
CA LEU A 408 -30.14 27.33 10.41
C LEU A 408 -29.80 28.54 11.29
N GLU A 409 -29.33 28.28 12.52
CA GLU A 409 -29.00 29.33 13.49
C GLU A 409 -27.62 29.96 13.24
N ASN A 410 -26.65 29.16 12.81
CA ASN A 410 -25.27 29.59 12.54
C ASN A 410 -24.81 29.07 11.17
N GLU A 411 -24.10 29.89 10.40
CA GLU A 411 -23.51 29.52 9.12
C GLU A 411 -22.40 28.46 9.26
N ASP A 412 -21.73 28.38 10.40
CA ASP A 412 -20.72 27.34 10.64
C ASP A 412 -21.29 25.91 10.55
N SER A 413 -22.60 25.75 10.77
CA SER A 413 -23.29 24.45 10.67
C SER A 413 -23.40 23.94 9.23
N ILE A 414 -23.18 24.80 8.22
CA ILE A 414 -23.25 24.44 6.80
C ILE A 414 -22.06 23.56 6.42
N LYS A 415 -20.90 23.78 7.05
CA LYS A 415 -19.66 23.04 6.74
C LYS A 415 -19.68 21.71 7.48
N THR A 416 -19.95 20.64 6.75
CA THR A 416 -19.98 19.28 7.29
C THR A 416 -19.31 18.29 6.33
N SER A 417 -18.93 17.11 6.82
CA SER A 417 -18.47 16.01 5.96
C SER A 417 -19.57 15.47 5.03
N ALA A 418 -20.83 15.83 5.25
CA ALA A 418 -21.94 15.44 4.39
C ALA A 418 -22.02 16.27 3.10
N ALA A 419 -21.40 17.45 3.05
CA ALA A 419 -21.41 18.31 1.87
C ALA A 419 -20.89 17.56 0.63
N TYR A 420 -21.70 17.46 -0.42
CA TYR A 420 -21.43 16.63 -1.60
C TYR A 420 -21.35 17.46 -2.89
N VAL A 421 -22.29 18.38 -3.11
CA VAL A 421 -22.26 19.34 -4.22
C VAL A 421 -22.44 20.75 -3.68
N LEU A 422 -21.53 21.65 -4.03
CA LEU A 422 -21.52 23.06 -3.65
C LEU A 422 -21.98 23.91 -4.83
N PHE A 423 -22.88 24.86 -4.57
CA PHE A 423 -23.42 25.78 -5.57
C PHE A 423 -23.00 27.20 -5.24
N TYR A 424 -22.20 27.77 -6.12
CA TYR A 424 -21.61 29.09 -6.01
C TYR A 424 -22.16 30.03 -7.09
N ARG A 425 -22.43 31.27 -6.70
CA ARG A 425 -22.81 32.36 -7.61
C ARG A 425 -21.71 33.41 -7.63
N ARG A 426 -21.43 33.98 -8.79
CA ARG A 426 -20.41 35.01 -8.94
C ARG A 426 -20.82 36.28 -8.21
N VAL A 427 -19.89 36.90 -7.51
CA VAL A 427 -20.08 38.21 -6.88
C VAL A 427 -19.72 39.27 -7.92
N HIS A 428 -20.67 40.13 -8.27
CA HIS A 428 -20.40 41.30 -9.10
C HIS A 428 -19.96 42.43 -8.17
N GLY A 429 -18.81 43.04 -8.44
CA GLY A 429 -18.48 44.31 -7.79
C GLY A 429 -19.49 45.34 -8.28
N ASP A 430 -20.11 46.08 -7.37
CA ASP A 430 -20.85 47.29 -7.74
C ASP A 430 -19.85 48.23 -8.40
N THR A 431 -19.88 48.30 -9.73
CA THR A 431 -19.44 49.50 -10.43
C THR A 431 -20.48 50.57 -10.09
N SER A 432 -20.36 51.17 -8.91
CA SER A 432 -21.03 52.42 -8.62
C SER A 432 -20.59 53.40 -9.69
N LEU A 433 -21.51 53.72 -10.59
CA LEU A 433 -21.40 54.87 -11.49
C LEU A 433 -21.03 56.06 -10.60
N VAL A 434 -19.78 56.50 -10.73
CA VAL A 434 -19.42 57.84 -10.27
C VAL A 434 -20.12 58.77 -11.25
N ASP A 435 -21.36 59.13 -10.93
CA ASP A 435 -22.00 60.30 -11.51
C ASP A 435 -21.07 61.48 -11.20
N THR A 436 -20.25 61.80 -12.19
CA THR A 436 -19.42 62.99 -12.15
C THR A 436 -20.38 64.12 -12.47
N GLU A 437 -21.09 64.62 -11.45
CA GLU A 437 -21.78 65.90 -11.53
C GLU A 437 -20.75 66.93 -11.97
N THR A 438 -20.84 67.30 -13.25
CA THR A 438 -20.04 68.36 -13.82
C THR A 438 -20.64 69.67 -13.32
N THR A 439 -20.22 70.12 -12.14
CA THR A 439 -20.49 71.49 -11.69
C THR A 439 -19.74 72.43 -12.62
N THR A 440 -20.44 72.93 -13.64
CA THR A 440 -19.95 74.00 -14.50
C THR A 440 -20.02 75.29 -13.68
N ILE A 441 -18.88 75.72 -13.16
CA ILE A 441 -18.70 77.07 -12.63
C ILE A 441 -18.74 78.02 -13.85
N VAL A 442 -19.82 78.77 -13.97
CA VAL A 442 -19.91 79.88 -14.92
C VAL A 442 -19.15 81.06 -14.30
N GLU A 443 -17.92 81.27 -14.74
CA GLU A 443 -17.22 82.54 -14.57
C GLU A 443 -17.70 83.51 -15.67
N SER A 444 -18.38 84.56 -15.24
CA SER A 444 -18.73 85.72 -16.04
C SER A 444 -17.49 86.57 -16.31
N THR A 445 -17.10 86.70 -17.57
CA THR A 445 -16.33 87.87 -18.04
C THR A 445 -16.92 88.39 -19.35
N ASP A 446 -17.22 89.69 -19.33
CA ASP A 446 -17.76 90.49 -20.41
C ASP A 446 -16.88 90.45 -21.67
N CYS A 447 -17.51 90.38 -22.85
CA CYS A 447 -17.01 91.12 -24.00
C CYS A 447 -18.13 91.51 -24.96
N THR A 448 -18.31 92.82 -25.03
CA THR A 448 -19.01 93.69 -25.96
C THR A 448 -19.23 93.20 -27.41
N THR A 449 -20.46 93.47 -27.85
CA THR A 449 -21.00 93.65 -29.20
C THR A 449 -20.04 94.13 -30.30
N SER A 450 -20.05 93.46 -31.45
CA SER A 450 -20.39 94.01 -32.78
C SER A 450 -20.00 93.04 -33.92
N GLY A 451 -20.82 92.91 -34.97
CA GLY A 451 -20.36 92.35 -36.26
C GLY A 451 -21.27 91.34 -36.99
N VAL A 452 -22.41 91.81 -37.51
CA VAL A 452 -22.88 91.69 -38.91
C VAL A 452 -22.50 90.44 -39.77
N ALA A 453 -23.56 89.74 -40.20
CA ALA A 453 -23.88 89.16 -41.54
C ALA A 453 -23.44 87.75 -42.02
N ALA A 454 -24.45 87.18 -42.73
CA ALA A 454 -24.44 86.19 -43.83
C ALA A 454 -24.16 84.71 -43.46
N ALA A 455 -25.16 83.82 -43.52
CA ALA A 455 -25.74 83.18 -44.72
C ALA A 455 -24.83 82.09 -45.32
N GLY A 456 -25.33 80.86 -45.39
CA GLY A 456 -24.66 79.74 -46.06
C GLY A 456 -25.24 78.39 -45.65
N ASP A 457 -26.17 77.91 -46.48
CA ASP A 457 -26.79 76.60 -46.46
C ASP A 457 -25.80 75.44 -46.69
N ASP A 458 -26.29 74.23 -46.38
CA ASP A 458 -25.98 72.93 -47.01
C ASP A 458 -24.56 72.34 -46.83
N LEU A 459 -24.40 71.42 -45.86
CA LEU A 459 -24.57 69.95 -46.01
C LEU A 459 -24.00 69.19 -44.81
#